data_AF-A0A2G9TS68-F1
#
_entry.id   AF-A0A2G9TS68-F1
#
_cell.length_a   1.000
_cell.length_b   1.000
_cell.length_c   1.000
_cell.angle_alpha   90.00
_cell.angle_beta   90.00
_cell.angle_gamma   90.00
#
_symmetry.space_group_name_H-M   'P 1'
#
loop_
_entity.id
_entity.type
_entity.pdbx_description
1 polymer ?
#
loop_
_entity_poly.entity_id
_entity_poly.type
_entity_poly.pdbx_seq_one_letter_code
_entity_poly.pdbx_strand_id
1 'polypeptide(L)'
;SRLATGVVRNKRGRTLPKASNMRKLEYNCTLEASAIKSANRCSVIQDPTLSADIQENHYLFEKRLAGTEEEALITGVKQWWSQIRMTGGIGQGVTYTQYNVGKPTEWFTRVRTTA
;
A
#
# COMPACT_ATOMS: atom_id res chain seq x y z
N SER A 1 1.09 -15.42 4.36
CA SER A 1 1.70 -14.31 3.60
C SER A 1 3.01 -14.66 2.93
N ARG A 2 3.09 -14.46 1.61
CA ARG A 2 4.35 -14.58 0.85
C ARG A 2 5.42 -13.56 1.25
N LEU A 3 5.00 -12.37 1.70
CA LEU A 3 5.95 -11.35 2.17
C LEU A 3 6.58 -11.76 3.49
N ALA A 4 5.80 -12.22 4.46
CA ALA A 4 6.34 -12.66 5.76
C ALA A 4 7.29 -13.85 5.63
N THR A 5 7.02 -14.78 4.72
CA THR A 5 7.88 -15.95 4.50
C THR A 5 9.16 -15.63 3.72
N GLY A 6 9.36 -14.38 3.28
CA GLY A 6 10.58 -13.95 2.60
C GLY A 6 10.71 -14.45 1.16
N VAL A 7 9.61 -14.79 0.48
CA VAL A 7 9.64 -15.31 -0.91
C VAL A 7 9.32 -14.23 -1.96
N VAL A 8 8.91 -13.05 -1.53
CA VAL A 8 8.73 -11.89 -2.41
C VAL A 8 10.10 -11.36 -2.80
N ARG A 9 10.32 -11.13 -4.10
CA ARG A 9 11.57 -10.52 -4.59
C ARG A 9 11.36 -9.03 -4.85
N ASN A 10 12.43 -8.25 -4.81
CA ASN A 10 12.43 -6.82 -5.17
C ASN A 10 12.78 -6.61 -6.66
N LYS A 11 12.94 -5.35 -7.07
CA LYS A 11 13.40 -4.94 -8.42
C LYS A 11 14.67 -5.65 -8.89
N ARG A 12 15.61 -5.92 -7.98
CA ARG A 12 16.92 -6.56 -8.26
C ARG A 12 16.86 -8.09 -8.22
N GLY A 13 15.67 -8.69 -8.14
CA GLY A 13 15.50 -10.14 -8.05
C GLY A 13 15.87 -10.75 -6.70
N ARG A 14 16.32 -9.95 -5.72
CA ARG A 14 16.64 -10.42 -4.37
C ARG A 14 15.38 -10.63 -3.55
N THR A 15 15.29 -11.73 -2.81
CA THR A 15 14.21 -11.96 -1.85
C THR A 15 14.25 -10.93 -0.71
N LEU A 16 13.09 -10.61 -0.16
CA LEU A 16 12.98 -9.78 1.03
C LEU A 16 13.21 -10.61 2.30
N PRO A 17 13.66 -9.99 3.40
CA PRO A 17 13.81 -10.66 4.69
C PRO A 17 12.49 -11.26 5.18
N LYS A 18 12.58 -12.34 5.96
CA LYS A 18 11.44 -12.92 6.67
C LYS A 18 10.97 -11.97 7.76
N ALA A 19 9.66 -11.88 7.96
CA ALA A 19 9.08 -11.11 9.06
C ALA A 19 8.78 -12.03 10.24
N SER A 20 9.19 -11.62 11.44
CA SER A 20 8.94 -12.37 12.68
C SER A 20 7.56 -12.11 13.29
N ASN A 21 6.98 -10.93 13.05
CA ASN A 21 5.71 -10.51 13.66
C ASN A 21 4.87 -9.63 12.72
N MET A 22 4.60 -10.12 11.51
CA MET A 22 3.74 -9.40 10.57
C MET A 22 2.28 -9.61 10.92
N ARG A 23 1.61 -8.55 11.38
CA ARG A 23 0.21 -8.59 11.81
C ARG A 23 -0.73 -8.87 10.64
N LYS A 24 -1.79 -9.62 10.90
CA LYS A 24 -2.92 -9.79 9.98
C LYS A 24 -3.77 -8.52 10.00
N LEU A 25 -4.20 -8.05 8.83
CA LEU A 25 -5.15 -6.94 8.76
C LEU A 25 -6.56 -7.43 9.07
N GLU A 26 -7.30 -6.57 9.77
CA GLU A 26 -8.71 -6.74 10.05
C GLU A 26 -9.49 -5.61 9.38
N TYR A 27 -10.67 -5.94 8.88
CA TYR A 27 -11.55 -4.94 8.29
C TYR A 27 -12.14 -4.04 9.38
N ASN A 28 -12.22 -2.74 9.11
CA ASN A 28 -12.79 -1.79 10.05
C ASN A 28 -13.71 -0.82 9.30
N CYS A 29 -15.01 -0.88 9.58
CA CYS A 29 -16.02 -0.06 8.92
C CYS A 29 -15.84 1.45 9.18
N THR A 30 -15.20 1.83 10.29
CA THR A 30 -14.87 3.25 10.57
C THR A 30 -13.79 3.75 9.62
N LEU A 31 -12.76 2.92 9.37
CA LEU A 31 -11.71 3.24 8.40
C LEU A 31 -12.27 3.26 6.97
N GLU A 32 -13.16 2.33 6.63
CA GLU A 32 -13.89 2.34 5.35
C GLU A 32 -14.68 3.65 5.15
N ALA A 33 -15.49 4.06 6.12
CA ALA A 33 -16.26 5.30 6.03
C ALA A 33 -15.35 6.52 5.82
N SER A 34 -14.21 6.57 6.50
CA SER A 34 -13.21 7.62 6.31
C SER A 34 -12.58 7.59 4.90
N ALA A 35 -12.31 6.39 4.37
CA ALA A 35 -11.77 6.21 3.03
C ALA A 35 -12.79 6.61 1.94
N ILE A 36 -14.08 6.29 2.13
CA ILE A 36 -15.16 6.73 1.23
C ILE A 36 -15.26 8.26 1.22
N LYS A 37 -15.25 8.89 2.40
CA LYS A 37 -15.24 10.36 2.52
C LYS A 37 -14.04 10.96 1.79
N SER A 38 -12.86 10.37 1.96
CA SER A 38 -11.64 10.80 1.29
C SER A 38 -11.74 10.67 -0.23
N ALA A 39 -12.21 9.53 -0.74
CA ALA A 39 -12.39 9.25 -2.17
C ALA A 39 -13.40 10.18 -2.84
N ASN A 40 -14.50 10.53 -2.16
CA ASN A 40 -15.52 11.45 -2.67
C ASN A 40 -15.00 12.87 -2.94
N ARG A 41 -13.84 13.24 -2.41
CA ARG A 41 -13.17 14.51 -2.73
C ARG A 41 -12.49 14.51 -4.11
N CYS A 42 -12.41 13.35 -4.78
CA CYS A 42 -11.76 13.19 -6.07
C CYS A 42 -10.32 13.75 -6.09
N SER A 43 -9.57 13.52 -5.00
CA SER A 43 -8.21 14.05 -4.81
C SER A 43 -7.25 12.95 -4.34
N VAL A 44 -5.98 13.09 -4.72
CA VAL A 44 -4.86 12.25 -4.23
C VAL A 44 -4.16 12.86 -3.03
N ILE A 45 -4.67 13.98 -2.53
CA ILE A 45 -4.16 14.64 -1.34
C ILE A 45 -4.85 13.99 -0.13
N GLN A 46 -4.05 13.63 0.89
CA GLN A 46 -4.53 13.11 2.15
C GLN A 46 -5.70 13.93 2.70
N ASP A 47 -6.71 13.27 3.26
CA ASP A 47 -7.82 13.96 3.90
C ASP A 47 -7.31 14.73 5.13
N PRO A 48 -7.38 16.08 5.14
CA PRO A 48 -6.88 16.88 6.24
C PRO A 48 -7.71 16.69 7.53
N THR A 49 -8.86 16.03 7.44
CA THR A 49 -9.73 15.73 8.59
C THR A 49 -9.40 14.41 9.26
N LEU A 50 -8.47 13.61 8.70
CA LEU A 50 -8.03 12.37 9.33
C LEU A 50 -7.15 12.65 10.55
N SER A 51 -7.30 11.78 11.54
CA SER A 51 -6.40 11.77 12.70
C SER A 51 -4.98 11.39 12.28
N ALA A 52 -3.99 11.90 13.01
CA ALA A 52 -2.56 11.74 12.69
C ALA A 52 -2.07 10.28 12.71
N ASP A 53 -2.81 9.38 13.37
CA ASP A 53 -2.54 7.95 13.43
C ASP A 53 -3.09 7.17 12.22
N ILE A 54 -3.95 7.80 11.40
CA ILE A 54 -4.49 7.20 10.19
C ILE A 54 -3.65 7.61 9.00
N GLN A 55 -3.24 6.62 8.20
CA GLN A 55 -2.53 6.83 6.95
C GLN A 55 -3.38 6.36 5.78
N GLU A 56 -3.22 7.03 4.65
CA GLU A 56 -3.93 6.70 3.42
C GLU A 56 -2.95 6.29 2.31
N ASN A 57 -3.48 5.46 1.41
CA ASN A 57 -2.94 5.32 0.08
C ASN A 57 -4.03 5.72 -0.91
N HIS A 58 -3.64 6.49 -1.93
CA HIS A 58 -4.52 6.87 -3.03
C HIS A 58 -3.99 6.25 -4.32
N TYR A 59 -4.90 5.91 -5.23
CA TYR A 59 -4.55 5.57 -6.59
C TYR A 59 -5.69 5.99 -7.52
N LEU A 60 -5.37 6.81 -8.51
CA LEU A 60 -6.29 7.19 -9.57
C LEU A 60 -5.87 6.50 -10.86
N PHE A 61 -6.87 6.04 -11.60
CA PHE A 61 -6.71 5.45 -12.90
C PHE A 61 -7.99 5.68 -13.71
N GLU A 62 -7.91 5.47 -15.02
CA GLU A 62 -9.05 5.70 -15.91
C GLU A 62 -10.18 4.70 -15.60
N LYS A 63 -11.41 5.18 -15.44
CA LYS A 63 -12.59 4.36 -15.11
C LYS A 63 -12.74 3.12 -16.01
N ARG A 64 -12.38 3.22 -17.29
CA ARG A 64 -12.47 2.10 -18.25
C ARG A 64 -11.60 0.88 -17.90
N LEU A 65 -10.63 1.03 -16.99
CA LEU A 65 -9.73 -0.06 -16.59
C LEU A 65 -10.30 -0.93 -15.47
N ALA A 66 -11.47 -0.59 -14.91
CA ALA A 66 -12.21 -1.41 -13.96
C ALA A 66 -13.72 -1.31 -14.23
N GLY A 67 -14.36 -2.44 -14.47
CA GLY A 67 -15.80 -2.53 -14.71
C GLY A 67 -16.63 -2.48 -13.43
N THR A 68 -16.03 -2.80 -12.28
CA THR A 68 -16.68 -2.81 -10.96
C THR A 68 -15.83 -2.12 -9.90
N GLU A 69 -16.44 -1.76 -8.77
CA GLU A 69 -15.75 -1.23 -7.60
C GLU A 69 -14.75 -2.25 -7.01
N GLU A 70 -15.08 -3.54 -7.04
CA GLU A 70 -14.18 -4.62 -6.61
C GLU A 70 -12.93 -4.68 -7.48
N GLU A 71 -13.09 -4.63 -8.80
CA GLU A 71 -11.96 -4.58 -9.74
C GLU A 71 -11.10 -3.34 -9.53
N ALA A 72 -11.73 -2.20 -9.21
CA ALA A 72 -11.03 -0.96 -8.89
C ALA A 72 -10.18 -1.10 -7.62
N LEU A 73 -10.74 -1.71 -6.56
CA LEU A 73 -10.02 -2.00 -5.32
C LEU A 73 -8.83 -2.93 -5.56
N ILE A 74 -9.04 -4.04 -6.27
CA ILE A 74 -7.97 -4.99 -6.62
C ILE A 74 -6.87 -4.29 -7.41
N THR A 75 -7.24 -3.44 -8.36
CA THR A 75 -6.30 -2.69 -9.21
C THR A 75 -5.46 -1.73 -8.38
N GLY A 76 -6.08 -0.95 -7.48
CA GLY A 76 -5.38 -0.05 -6.56
C GLY A 76 -4.41 -0.77 -5.65
N VAL A 77 -4.85 -1.85 -5.01
CA VAL A 77 -4.00 -2.66 -4.11
C VAL A 77 -2.83 -3.29 -4.87
N LYS A 78 -3.06 -3.83 -6.07
CA LYS A 78 -2.00 -4.36 -6.93
C LYS A 78 -0.98 -3.28 -7.26
N GLN A 79 -1.41 -2.05 -7.53
CA GLN A 79 -0.51 -0.96 -7.85
C GLN A 79 0.31 -0.49 -6.65
N TRP A 80 -0.28 -0.41 -5.46
CA TRP A 80 0.48 -0.10 -4.25
C TRP A 80 1.52 -1.19 -3.96
N TRP A 81 1.13 -2.46 -4.13
CA TRP A 81 2.04 -3.58 -3.93
C TRP A 81 3.16 -3.64 -4.97
N SER A 82 2.87 -3.32 -6.24
CA SER A 82 3.83 -3.41 -7.36
C SER A 82 5.07 -2.54 -7.16
N GLN A 83 4.99 -1.51 -6.31
CA GLN A 83 6.10 -0.59 -6.04
C GLN A 83 7.36 -1.31 -5.57
N ILE A 84 7.25 -2.46 -4.87
CA ILE A 84 8.42 -3.27 -4.50
C ILE A 84 9.27 -3.73 -5.70
N ARG A 85 8.61 -3.98 -6.84
CA ARG A 85 9.24 -4.37 -8.10
C ARG A 85 9.74 -3.16 -8.89
N MET A 86 9.14 -1.99 -8.70
CA MET A 86 9.46 -0.77 -9.45
C MET A 86 10.57 0.06 -8.79
N THR A 87 10.53 0.20 -7.46
CA THR A 87 11.46 1.02 -6.67
C THR A 87 12.59 0.20 -6.06
N GLY A 88 12.36 -1.10 -5.83
CA GLY A 88 13.27 -1.96 -5.06
C GLY A 88 12.98 -1.99 -3.56
N GLY A 89 11.96 -1.26 -3.10
CA GLY A 89 11.55 -1.21 -1.69
C GLY A 89 12.51 -0.41 -0.81
N ILE A 90 12.53 -0.74 0.47
CA ILE A 90 13.33 -0.06 1.51
C ILE A 90 14.65 -0.78 1.84
N GLY A 91 15.14 -1.60 0.90
CA GLY A 91 16.37 -2.37 1.08
C GLY A 91 16.25 -3.54 2.08
N GLN A 92 17.39 -4.23 2.29
CA GLN A 92 17.46 -5.43 3.12
C GLN A 92 17.50 -5.13 4.62
N GLY A 93 17.87 -3.91 5.02
CA GLY A 93 17.78 -3.45 6.41
C GLY A 93 16.34 -3.18 6.87
N VAL A 94 15.35 -3.27 5.95
CA VAL A 94 13.92 -3.08 6.23
C VAL A 94 13.58 -1.74 6.91
N THR A 95 14.42 -0.72 6.70
CA THR A 95 14.31 0.59 7.36
C THR A 95 13.63 1.61 6.46
N TYR A 96 12.52 2.17 6.93
CA TYR A 96 11.92 3.35 6.30
C TYR A 96 12.64 4.61 6.81
N THR A 97 13.29 5.33 5.90
CA THR A 97 14.05 6.56 6.21
C THR A 97 13.49 7.76 5.48
N GLN A 98 13.95 8.97 5.85
CA GLN A 98 13.57 10.23 5.19
C GLN A 98 13.75 10.20 3.66
N TYR A 99 14.72 9.42 3.15
CA TYR A 99 14.91 9.23 1.71
C TYR A 99 13.67 8.68 0.99
N ASN A 100 12.81 7.94 1.69
CA ASN A 100 11.64 7.29 1.12
C ASN A 100 10.39 8.19 1.16
N VAL A 101 10.42 9.28 1.94
CA VAL A 101 9.26 10.16 2.14
C VAL A 101 8.80 10.77 0.82
N GLY A 102 7.50 10.67 0.55
CA GLY A 102 6.85 11.11 -0.68
C GLY A 102 7.17 10.26 -1.92
N LYS A 103 7.95 9.17 -1.79
CA LYS A 103 8.26 8.30 -2.94
C LYS A 103 7.22 7.20 -3.10
N PRO A 104 7.04 6.67 -4.32
CA PRO A 104 6.08 5.58 -4.57
C PRO A 104 6.26 4.35 -3.67
N THR A 105 7.47 4.13 -3.13
CA THR A 105 7.72 3.02 -2.20
C THR A 105 6.85 3.07 -0.94
N GLU A 106 6.37 4.26 -0.55
CA GLU A 106 5.46 4.44 0.59
C GLU A 106 4.24 3.54 0.51
N TRP A 107 3.62 3.47 -0.68
CA TRP A 107 2.40 2.71 -0.87
C TRP A 107 2.60 1.23 -0.54
N PHE A 108 3.69 0.63 -1.06
CA PHE A 108 4.05 -0.74 -0.70
C PHE A 108 4.32 -0.89 0.79
N THR A 109 5.00 0.09 1.41
CA THR A 109 5.35 -0.02 2.82
C THR A 109 4.17 0.03 3.76
N ARG A 110 3.04 0.64 3.37
CA ARG A 110 1.78 0.66 4.12
C ARG A 110 0.91 -0.59 3.87
N VAL A 111 1.02 -1.24 2.71
CA VAL A 111 0.19 -2.39 2.30
C VAL A 111 0.87 -3.73 2.62
N ARG A 112 1.72 -3.80 3.65
CA ARG A 112 2.42 -5.04 4.04
C ARG A 112 1.47 -6.00 4.76
N THR A 113 0.62 -6.68 4.00
CA THR A 113 -0.44 -7.51 4.54
C THR A 113 -0.13 -9.00 4.47
N THR A 114 -0.82 -9.76 5.32
CA THR A 114 -0.87 -11.20 5.18
C THR A 114 -1.93 -11.60 4.17
N ALA A 115 -1.51 -11.88 2.93
CA ALA A 115 -2.27 -12.78 2.05
C ALA A 115 -2.18 -14.21 2.58
#